data_AF-G8XRX5-F1
#
_entry.id   AF-G8XRX5-F1
#
_cell.length_a   1.000
_cell.length_b   1.000
_cell.length_c   1.000
_cell.angle_alpha   90.00
_cell.angle_beta   90.00
_cell.angle_gamma   90.00
#
_symmetry.space_group_name_H-M   'P 1'
#
loop_
_entity.id
_entity.type
_entity.pdbx_description
1 polymer ?
#
loop_
_entity_poly.entity_id
_entity_poly.type
_entity_poly.pdbx_seq_one_letter_code
_entity_poly.pdbx_strand_id
1 'polypeptide(L)'
;TCEICNNTSGFCNLCMCVICNKFDFEVNTCRWIGCDLCSHWTHTDCAIRQQLICMGPSSKSGAGPSEMVFRCQACNRTSELLGWVKDVFQHCAPSWDGEALTRELDYVSRIFHGSKDPRGRKLFWKCDDLKEKLKSKKIDSKAACRAILIFFQELEVDSAKGLENGESGRLIAPQDACNRIAEVVQEAIRKMEIVADEKMRMFKKARMALEACDRELADKYREVAELKMERQKRKVQIEELEKIVRLKNAEADMFQLKANEAKREAERLQRIALAKQDKSEEEFTSNYLKQRLNEAEAEKQYLYEKIKLQETSRASQSSNGGDPSQMLMYSKIHDLLYSAPPKPDTQGHPFRTNP
;
A
#
# COMPACT_ATOMS: atom_id res chain seq x y z
N THR A 1 -3.80 18.75 -23.51
CA THR A 1 -3.77 17.65 -22.50
C THR A 1 -2.92 18.11 -21.35
N CYS A 2 -3.39 18.02 -20.10
CA CYS A 2 -2.66 18.50 -18.93
C CYS A 2 -1.71 17.41 -18.41
N GLU A 3 -0.46 17.77 -18.10
CA GLU A 3 0.55 16.85 -17.56
C GLU A 3 0.09 16.18 -16.27
N ILE A 4 -0.62 16.90 -15.40
CA ILE A 4 -1.11 16.38 -14.12
C ILE A 4 -2.15 15.27 -14.34
N CYS A 5 -3.10 15.49 -15.26
CA CYS A 5 -4.11 14.48 -15.61
C CYS A 5 -3.52 13.24 -16.29
N ASN A 6 -2.42 13.39 -17.03
CA ASN A 6 -1.84 12.28 -17.80
C ASN A 6 -0.80 11.47 -17.02
N ASN A 7 -0.01 12.13 -16.17
CA ASN A 7 1.15 11.49 -15.52
C ASN A 7 0.86 11.00 -14.10
N THR A 8 -0.27 11.39 -13.50
CA THR A 8 -0.59 11.05 -12.12
C THR A 8 -1.67 9.97 -12.09
N SER A 9 -1.24 8.70 -12.03
CA SER A 9 -2.18 7.57 -11.91
C SER A 9 -3.08 7.74 -10.68
N GLY A 10 -4.40 7.67 -10.88
CA GLY A 10 -5.39 7.81 -9.82
C GLY A 10 -5.76 9.26 -9.45
N PHE A 11 -5.22 10.28 -10.13
CA PHE A 11 -5.65 11.66 -9.94
C PHE A 11 -6.97 11.95 -10.66
N CYS A 12 -7.92 12.57 -9.94
CA CYS A 12 -9.18 13.05 -10.49
C CYS A 12 -9.25 14.57 -10.35
N ASN A 13 -9.27 15.29 -11.48
CA ASN A 13 -9.33 16.75 -11.48
C ASN A 13 -10.65 17.31 -10.92
N LEU A 14 -11.68 16.49 -10.71
CA LEU A 14 -12.97 16.91 -10.16
C LEU A 14 -13.03 16.88 -8.63
N CYS A 15 -12.30 15.96 -7.98
CA CYS A 15 -12.43 15.74 -6.53
C CYS A 15 -11.10 15.71 -5.78
N MET A 16 -9.96 15.90 -6.46
CA MET A 16 -8.64 15.88 -5.84
C MET A 16 -7.92 17.22 -5.98
N CYS A 17 -7.29 17.65 -4.90
CA CYS A 17 -6.49 18.86 -4.89
C CYS A 17 -5.15 18.64 -5.58
N VAL A 18 -4.82 19.50 -6.54
CA VAL A 18 -3.55 19.46 -7.30
C VAL A 18 -2.29 19.53 -6.42
N ILE A 19 -2.40 20.11 -5.23
CA ILE A 19 -1.24 20.32 -4.35
C ILE A 19 -1.02 19.13 -3.41
N CYS A 20 -2.06 18.66 -2.74
CA CYS A 20 -1.92 17.62 -1.71
C CYS A 20 -2.38 16.23 -2.17
N ASN A 21 -2.93 16.10 -3.37
CA ASN A 21 -3.51 14.87 -3.92
C ASN A 21 -4.51 14.16 -2.99
N LYS A 22 -5.10 14.91 -2.04
CA LYS A 22 -6.17 14.41 -1.19
C LYS A 22 -7.50 14.63 -1.89
N PHE A 23 -8.36 13.61 -1.81
CA PHE A 23 -9.75 13.72 -2.21
C PHE A 23 -10.55 14.44 -1.12
N ASP A 24 -11.51 15.26 -1.52
CA ASP A 24 -12.49 15.89 -0.63
C ASP A 24 -13.82 16.01 -1.42
N PHE A 25 -14.95 15.74 -0.75
CA PHE A 25 -16.29 15.66 -1.33
C PHE A 25 -17.11 16.94 -1.09
N GLU A 26 -16.54 17.94 -0.42
CA GLU A 26 -17.20 19.23 -0.18
C GLU A 26 -17.44 19.94 -1.52
N VAL A 27 -18.69 20.29 -1.76
CA VAL A 27 -19.16 21.05 -2.93
C VAL A 27 -19.85 22.33 -2.47
N ASN A 28 -20.04 23.29 -3.37
CA ASN A 28 -20.73 24.55 -3.05
C ASN A 28 -20.06 25.32 -1.90
N THR A 29 -18.72 25.44 -1.95
CA THR A 29 -17.90 26.00 -0.88
C THR A 29 -16.73 26.83 -1.44
N CYS A 30 -16.32 27.87 -0.71
CA CYS A 30 -15.10 28.62 -0.91
C CYS A 30 -13.83 27.90 -0.38
N ARG A 31 -13.97 26.68 0.16
CA ARG A 31 -12.86 25.81 0.56
C ARG A 31 -12.01 25.32 -0.62
N TRP A 32 -12.57 25.35 -1.82
CA TRP A 32 -11.93 24.90 -3.05
C TRP A 32 -11.82 26.05 -4.03
N ILE A 33 -10.63 26.34 -4.55
CA ILE A 33 -10.44 27.36 -5.60
C ILE A 33 -10.22 26.63 -6.93
N GLY A 34 -11.03 27.00 -7.93
CA GLY A 34 -10.96 26.46 -9.28
C GLY A 34 -10.15 27.37 -10.21
N CYS A 35 -9.48 26.76 -11.20
CA CYS A 35 -8.90 27.50 -12.32
C CYS A 35 -9.88 27.55 -13.49
N ASP A 36 -10.21 28.75 -13.97
CA ASP A 36 -11.20 28.97 -15.03
C ASP A 36 -10.78 28.43 -16.41
N LEU A 37 -9.50 28.08 -16.56
CA LEU A 37 -8.92 27.68 -17.84
C LEU A 37 -8.67 26.19 -17.97
N CYS A 38 -8.20 25.54 -16.90
CA CYS A 38 -7.87 24.11 -16.93
C CYS A 38 -8.75 23.27 -16.02
N SER A 39 -9.73 23.88 -15.34
CA SER A 39 -10.70 23.22 -14.46
C SER A 39 -10.07 22.34 -13.38
N HIS A 40 -8.85 22.64 -12.97
CA HIS A 40 -8.20 22.01 -11.83
C HIS A 40 -8.58 22.74 -10.54
N TRP A 41 -8.76 21.97 -9.48
CA TRP A 41 -9.19 22.47 -8.18
C TRP A 41 -8.09 22.34 -7.13
N THR A 42 -8.06 23.28 -6.20
CA THR A 42 -7.08 23.33 -5.11
C THR A 42 -7.76 23.76 -3.83
N HIS A 43 -7.51 23.06 -2.71
CA HIS A 43 -7.99 23.54 -1.42
C HIS A 43 -7.43 24.95 -1.13
N THR A 44 -8.27 25.87 -0.66
CA THR A 44 -7.90 27.23 -0.26
C THR A 44 -6.71 27.24 0.69
N ASP A 45 -6.69 26.33 1.68
CA ASP A 45 -5.56 26.17 2.61
C ASP A 45 -4.26 25.75 1.92
N CYS A 46 -4.34 24.92 0.88
CA CYS A 46 -3.18 24.51 0.11
C CYS A 46 -2.68 25.66 -0.77
N ALA A 47 -3.59 26.41 -1.41
CA ALA A 47 -3.24 27.58 -2.20
C ALA A 47 -2.58 28.68 -1.35
N ILE A 48 -3.09 28.95 -0.15
CA ILE A 48 -2.51 29.92 0.79
C ILE A 48 -1.11 29.47 1.22
N ARG A 49 -0.94 28.21 1.65
CA ARG A 49 0.36 27.68 2.11
C ARG A 49 1.43 27.71 1.02
N GLN A 50 1.04 27.49 -0.23
CA GLN A 50 1.94 27.54 -1.39
C GLN A 50 2.06 28.96 -1.99
N GLN A 51 1.46 29.98 -1.36
CA GLN A 51 1.47 31.37 -1.82
C GLN A 51 0.96 31.54 -3.27
N LEU A 52 -0.02 30.72 -3.65
CA LEU A 52 -0.66 30.78 -4.97
C LEU A 52 -1.78 31.82 -5.04
N ILE A 53 -2.14 32.42 -3.90
CA ILE A 53 -3.06 33.54 -3.82
C ILE A 53 -2.24 34.81 -3.67
N CYS A 54 -2.28 35.70 -4.67
CA CYS A 54 -1.45 36.89 -4.70
C CYS A 54 -2.10 38.05 -5.45
N MET A 55 -1.48 39.22 -5.39
CA MET A 55 -1.85 40.36 -6.22
C MET A 55 -1.38 40.13 -7.66
N GLY A 56 -2.28 40.25 -8.63
CA GLY A 56 -1.99 40.08 -10.05
C GLY A 56 -2.67 41.14 -10.93
N PRO A 57 -2.34 41.23 -12.22
CA PRO A 57 -3.00 42.12 -13.15
C PRO A 57 -4.46 41.69 -13.37
N SER A 58 -5.36 42.67 -13.54
CA SER A 58 -6.77 42.39 -13.83
C SER A 58 -6.92 41.69 -15.19
N SER A 59 -7.77 40.67 -15.26
CA SER A 59 -8.07 39.93 -16.50
C SER A 59 -8.82 40.77 -17.55
N LYS A 60 -9.44 41.89 -17.13
CA LYS A 60 -10.28 42.75 -17.99
C LYS A 60 -9.53 43.92 -18.65
N SER A 61 -8.28 44.18 -18.26
CA SER A 61 -7.39 45.13 -18.95
C SER A 61 -5.96 44.99 -18.45
N GLY A 62 -4.99 44.85 -19.37
CA GLY A 62 -3.56 44.76 -19.05
C GLY A 62 -2.97 46.02 -18.38
N ALA A 63 -3.74 47.10 -18.30
CA ALA A 63 -3.41 48.35 -17.59
C ALA A 63 -4.32 48.61 -16.36
N GLY A 64 -5.11 47.61 -15.93
CA GLY A 64 -6.01 47.74 -14.79
C GLY A 64 -5.30 47.69 -13.43
N PRO A 65 -5.94 48.16 -12.36
CA PRO A 65 -5.43 48.01 -10.99
C PRO A 65 -5.20 46.53 -10.67
N SER A 66 -4.18 46.25 -9.87
CA SER A 66 -3.90 44.88 -9.45
C SER A 66 -5.05 44.34 -8.59
N GLU A 67 -5.52 43.13 -8.87
CA GLU A 67 -6.59 42.43 -8.17
C GLU A 67 -6.05 41.17 -7.47
N MET A 68 -6.79 40.63 -6.52
CA MET A 68 -6.47 39.32 -5.92
C MET A 68 -6.72 38.20 -6.93
N VAL A 69 -5.69 37.39 -7.19
CA VAL A 69 -5.74 36.30 -8.14
C VAL A 69 -5.22 34.99 -7.53
N PHE A 70 -5.69 33.88 -8.07
CA PHE A 70 -5.17 32.55 -7.83
C PHE A 70 -4.32 32.10 -9.02
N ARG A 71 -3.05 31.75 -8.78
CA ARG A 71 -2.16 31.14 -9.77
C ARG A 71 -2.28 29.62 -9.72
N CYS A 72 -2.81 29.03 -10.77
CA CYS A 72 -2.99 27.59 -10.85
C CYS A 72 -1.63 26.88 -11.01
N GLN A 73 -1.33 25.93 -10.12
CA GLN A 73 -0.11 25.11 -10.20
C GLN A 73 -0.05 24.25 -11.49
N ALA A 74 -1.20 23.88 -12.05
CA ALA A 74 -1.28 22.97 -13.20
C ALA A 74 -0.96 23.66 -14.54
N CYS A 75 -1.42 24.89 -14.73
CA CYS A 75 -1.26 25.62 -15.99
C CYS A 75 -0.50 26.94 -15.87
N ASN A 76 -0.11 27.33 -14.65
CA ASN A 76 0.56 28.59 -14.31
C ASN A 76 -0.18 29.86 -14.71
N ARG A 77 -1.47 29.74 -15.07
CA ARG A 77 -2.33 30.89 -15.38
C ARG A 77 -3.07 31.36 -14.13
N THR A 78 -3.46 32.62 -14.16
CA THR A 78 -4.15 33.30 -13.06
C THR A 78 -5.65 33.35 -13.27
N SER A 79 -6.41 33.10 -12.21
CA SER A 79 -7.86 33.25 -12.11
C SER A 79 -8.20 34.35 -11.11
N GLU A 80 -9.22 35.14 -11.39
CA GLU A 80 -9.64 36.28 -10.57
C GLU A 80 -10.52 35.79 -9.40
N LEU A 81 -10.23 36.22 -8.17
CA LEU A 81 -10.83 35.62 -6.97
C LEU A 81 -12.12 36.29 -6.48
N LEU A 82 -12.30 37.59 -6.71
CA LEU A 82 -13.48 38.32 -6.24
C LEU A 82 -14.73 37.90 -6.99
N GLY A 83 -14.65 37.82 -8.32
CA GLY A 83 -15.72 37.30 -9.17
C GLY A 83 -16.03 35.85 -8.84
N TRP A 84 -14.99 35.02 -8.67
CA TRP A 84 -15.17 33.63 -8.27
C TRP A 84 -15.90 33.48 -6.92
N VAL A 85 -15.47 34.21 -5.87
CA VAL A 85 -16.16 34.20 -4.57
C VAL A 85 -17.60 34.69 -4.70
N LYS A 86 -17.82 35.76 -5.45
CA LYS A 86 -19.16 36.29 -5.70
C LYS A 86 -20.06 35.22 -6.31
N ASP A 87 -19.60 34.53 -7.34
CA ASP A 87 -20.37 33.50 -8.03
C ASP A 87 -20.72 32.35 -7.07
N VAL A 88 -19.77 31.92 -6.23
CA VAL A 88 -20.03 30.90 -5.19
C VAL A 88 -21.10 31.39 -4.21
N PHE A 89 -21.00 32.61 -3.70
CA PHE A 89 -21.99 33.13 -2.76
C PHE A 89 -23.38 33.29 -3.40
N GLN A 90 -23.45 33.76 -4.65
CA GLN A 90 -24.72 33.95 -5.35
C GLN A 90 -25.47 32.63 -5.58
N HIS A 91 -24.75 31.55 -5.91
CA HIS A 91 -25.36 30.25 -6.18
C HIS A 91 -25.58 29.41 -4.93
N CYS A 92 -24.69 29.52 -3.93
CA CYS A 92 -24.64 28.59 -2.81
C CYS A 92 -25.08 29.19 -1.47
N ALA A 93 -24.87 30.49 -1.22
CA ALA A 93 -25.19 31.07 0.08
C ALA A 93 -26.65 30.96 0.53
N PRO A 94 -27.67 30.96 -0.36
CA PRO A 94 -29.07 30.78 0.06
C PRO A 94 -29.38 29.42 0.69
N SER A 95 -28.58 28.38 0.42
CA SER A 95 -28.78 27.03 0.96
C SER A 95 -27.93 26.72 2.18
N TRP A 96 -26.96 27.58 2.53
CA TRP A 96 -26.11 27.39 3.71
C TRP A 96 -26.85 27.67 5.01
N ASP A 97 -26.58 26.85 6.02
CA ASP A 97 -26.94 27.16 7.41
C ASP A 97 -25.96 28.18 8.02
N GLY A 98 -26.20 28.57 9.28
CA GLY A 98 -25.37 29.57 9.95
C GLY A 98 -23.92 29.13 10.16
N GLU A 99 -23.67 27.84 10.36
CA GLU A 99 -22.32 27.31 10.58
C GLU A 99 -21.54 27.26 9.26
N ALA A 100 -22.17 26.74 8.20
CA ALA A 100 -21.64 26.77 6.84
C ALA A 100 -21.32 28.20 6.42
N LEU A 101 -22.28 29.14 6.51
CA LEU A 101 -22.05 30.53 6.16
C LEU A 101 -20.87 31.15 6.94
N THR A 102 -20.75 30.86 8.24
CA THR A 102 -19.63 31.34 9.05
C THR A 102 -18.29 30.78 8.57
N ARG A 103 -18.22 29.49 8.21
CA ARG A 103 -17.02 28.86 7.64
C ARG A 103 -16.65 29.46 6.29
N GLU A 104 -17.63 29.70 5.43
CA GLU A 104 -17.40 30.28 4.09
C GLU A 104 -16.90 31.72 4.17
N LEU A 105 -17.49 32.53 5.05
CA LEU A 105 -16.99 33.88 5.34
C LEU A 105 -15.53 33.85 5.85
N ASP A 106 -15.16 32.84 6.64
CA ASP A 106 -13.78 32.70 7.12
C ASP A 106 -12.79 32.38 5.98
N TYR A 107 -13.15 31.48 5.05
CA TYR A 107 -12.32 31.24 3.87
C TYR A 107 -12.11 32.51 3.05
N VAL A 108 -13.17 33.28 2.81
CA VAL A 108 -13.08 34.56 2.09
C VAL A 108 -12.19 35.54 2.84
N SER A 109 -12.37 35.71 4.16
CA SER A 109 -11.49 36.56 4.97
C SER A 109 -10.03 36.15 4.83
N ARG A 110 -9.72 34.86 4.80
CA ARG A 110 -8.35 34.34 4.66
C ARG A 110 -7.78 34.53 3.26
N ILE A 111 -8.61 34.41 2.21
CA ILE A 111 -8.23 34.69 0.82
C ILE A 111 -7.86 36.17 0.66
N PHE A 112 -8.66 37.08 1.22
CA PHE A 112 -8.51 38.52 1.00
C PHE A 112 -7.73 39.27 2.10
N HIS A 113 -7.21 38.57 3.12
CA HIS A 113 -6.50 39.17 4.26
C HIS A 113 -5.35 40.11 3.84
N GLY A 114 -4.62 39.77 2.77
CA GLY A 114 -3.51 40.56 2.24
C GLY A 114 -3.84 41.42 1.01
N SER A 115 -5.13 41.59 0.67
CA SER A 115 -5.56 42.34 -0.51
C SER A 115 -5.10 43.80 -0.44
N LYS A 116 -4.48 44.27 -1.52
CA LYS A 116 -4.13 45.69 -1.71
C LYS A 116 -5.19 46.43 -2.54
N ASP A 117 -6.06 45.69 -3.22
CA ASP A 117 -7.11 46.28 -4.04
C ASP A 117 -8.29 46.77 -3.19
N PRO A 118 -8.90 47.93 -3.50
CA PRO A 118 -9.98 48.48 -2.69
C PRO A 118 -11.20 47.56 -2.56
N ARG A 119 -11.50 46.75 -3.58
CA ARG A 119 -12.69 45.88 -3.62
C ARG A 119 -12.50 44.67 -2.70
N GLY A 120 -11.36 44.02 -2.79
CA GLY A 120 -10.94 42.90 -1.95
C GLY A 120 -10.79 43.30 -0.49
N ARG A 121 -10.23 44.49 -0.18
CA ARG A 121 -10.22 45.00 1.20
C ARG A 121 -11.62 45.22 1.75
N LYS A 122 -12.52 45.85 0.99
CA LYS A 122 -13.92 46.02 1.42
C LYS A 122 -14.59 44.67 1.69
N LEU A 123 -14.36 43.68 0.83
CA LEU A 123 -14.89 42.32 1.03
C LEU A 123 -14.35 41.67 2.30
N PHE A 124 -13.03 41.73 2.53
CA PHE A 124 -12.41 41.24 3.76
C PHE A 124 -13.09 41.80 5.01
N TRP A 125 -13.22 43.13 5.10
CA TRP A 125 -13.85 43.77 6.26
C TRP A 125 -15.32 43.41 6.41
N LYS A 126 -16.05 43.30 5.29
CA LYS A 126 -17.46 42.89 5.31
C LYS A 126 -17.63 41.47 5.82
N CYS A 127 -16.77 40.54 5.38
CA CYS A 127 -16.78 39.16 5.83
C CYS A 127 -16.46 39.04 7.32
N ASP A 128 -15.44 39.75 7.81
CA ASP A 128 -15.10 39.76 9.24
C ASP A 128 -16.21 40.37 10.11
N ASP A 129 -16.83 41.47 9.69
CA ASP A 129 -17.99 42.06 10.39
C ASP A 129 -19.17 41.08 10.50
N LEU A 130 -19.54 40.43 9.38
CA LEU A 130 -20.63 39.46 9.36
C LEU A 130 -20.31 38.22 10.20
N LYS A 131 -19.07 37.72 10.12
CA LYS A 131 -18.59 36.58 10.91
C LYS A 131 -18.70 36.87 12.41
N GLU A 132 -18.26 38.05 12.87
CA GLU A 132 -18.35 38.44 14.28
C GLU A 132 -19.80 38.69 14.74
N LYS A 133 -20.66 39.26 13.89
CA LYS A 133 -22.09 39.41 14.18
C LYS A 133 -22.82 38.08 14.28
N LEU A 134 -22.47 37.09 13.44
CA LEU A 134 -23.02 35.73 13.51
C LEU A 134 -22.58 35.02 14.80
N LYS A 135 -21.28 35.07 15.14
CA LYS A 135 -20.75 34.48 16.39
C LYS A 135 -21.40 35.08 17.64
N SER A 136 -21.58 36.40 17.65
CA SER A 136 -22.24 37.12 18.75
C SER A 136 -23.77 37.08 18.70
N LYS A 137 -24.37 36.36 17.74
CA LYS A 137 -25.82 36.23 17.54
C LYS A 137 -26.55 37.58 17.37
N LYS A 138 -25.85 38.62 16.91
CA LYS A 138 -26.42 39.96 16.63
C LYS A 138 -27.20 40.01 15.32
N ILE A 139 -26.94 39.05 14.44
CA ILE A 139 -27.63 38.89 13.15
C ILE A 139 -27.92 37.40 12.94
N ASP A 140 -29.06 37.08 12.32
CA ASP A 140 -29.35 35.71 11.89
C ASP A 140 -28.66 35.37 10.56
N SER A 141 -28.54 34.08 10.26
CA SER A 141 -27.86 33.58 9.06
C SER A 141 -28.48 34.08 7.76
N LYS A 142 -29.82 34.18 7.68
CA LYS A 142 -30.51 34.66 6.48
C LYS A 142 -30.26 36.15 6.25
N ALA A 143 -30.26 36.94 7.32
CA ALA A 143 -29.95 38.37 7.25
C ALA A 143 -28.47 38.61 6.87
N ALA A 144 -27.53 37.83 7.42
CA ALA A 144 -26.13 37.90 7.03
C ALA A 144 -25.92 37.50 5.56
N CYS A 145 -26.58 36.42 5.10
CA CYS A 145 -26.57 35.97 3.71
C CYS A 145 -27.10 37.06 2.76
N ARG A 146 -28.26 37.67 3.08
CA ARG A 146 -28.76 38.82 2.30
C ARG A 146 -27.79 39.99 2.29
N ALA A 147 -27.19 40.31 3.44
CA ALA A 147 -26.27 41.44 3.57
C ALA A 147 -25.00 41.29 2.71
N ILE A 148 -24.44 40.09 2.59
CA ILE A 148 -23.28 39.85 1.72
C ILE A 148 -23.67 39.82 0.24
N LEU A 149 -24.85 39.30 -0.11
CA LEU A 149 -25.35 39.31 -1.49
C LEU A 149 -25.64 40.73 -2.00
N ILE A 150 -26.26 41.58 -1.17
CA ILE A 150 -26.47 43.00 -1.48
C ILE A 150 -25.13 43.71 -1.65
N PHE A 151 -24.16 43.43 -0.79
CA PHE A 151 -22.82 44.00 -0.91
C PHE A 151 -22.16 43.67 -2.26
N PHE A 152 -22.29 42.43 -2.74
CA PHE A 152 -21.78 42.07 -4.07
C PHE A 152 -22.48 42.83 -5.21
N GLN A 153 -23.77 43.12 -5.07
CA GLN A 153 -24.52 43.91 -6.04
C GLN A 153 -24.09 45.39 -6.02
N GLU A 154 -23.86 45.97 -4.84
CA GLU A 154 -23.37 47.36 -4.69
C GLU A 154 -21.97 47.53 -5.30
N LEU A 155 -21.10 46.53 -5.15
CA LEU A 155 -19.77 46.53 -5.77
C LEU A 155 -19.80 46.58 -7.31
N GLU A 156 -20.91 46.19 -7.96
CA GLU A 156 -21.08 46.31 -9.41
C GLU A 156 -21.49 47.73 -9.83
N VAL A 157 -22.37 48.35 -9.06
CA VAL A 157 -22.90 49.69 -9.35
C VAL A 157 -21.80 50.75 -9.24
N ASP A 158 -20.91 50.62 -8.27
CA ASP A 158 -19.75 51.51 -8.12
C ASP A 158 -18.73 51.37 -9.28
N SER A 159 -18.74 50.24 -10.00
CA SER A 159 -17.91 50.04 -11.20
C SER A 159 -18.51 50.66 -12.47
N ALA A 160 -19.81 50.95 -12.48
CA ALA A 160 -20.55 51.49 -13.63
C ALA A 160 -20.71 53.02 -13.60
N LYS A 161 -20.52 53.67 -12.44
CA LYS A 161 -20.70 55.12 -12.25
C LYS A 161 -19.54 56.00 -12.77
N GLY A 162 -18.85 55.55 -13.82
CA GLY A 162 -17.84 56.35 -14.52
C GLY A 162 -18.40 57.30 -15.59
N LEU A 163 -19.70 57.21 -15.93
CA LEU A 163 -20.33 58.02 -16.97
C LEU A 163 -21.71 58.51 -16.53
N GLU A 164 -22.06 59.71 -17.01
CA GLU A 164 -23.34 60.43 -16.87
C GLU A 164 -23.53 61.23 -15.57
N ASN A 165 -23.07 62.48 -15.68
CA ASN A 165 -23.30 63.62 -14.80
C ASN A 165 -24.74 64.16 -14.98
N GLY A 166 -25.23 64.91 -14.00
CA GLY A 166 -26.65 65.19 -13.76
C GLY A 166 -27.38 66.06 -14.78
N GLU A 167 -28.71 66.03 -14.73
CA GLU A 167 -29.53 67.18 -15.08
C GLU A 167 -30.80 67.26 -14.21
N SER A 168 -30.98 68.44 -13.63
CA SER A 168 -31.97 68.80 -12.63
C SER A 168 -33.17 69.48 -13.30
N GLY A 169 -34.38 69.02 -12.95
CA GLY A 169 -35.64 69.78 -12.89
C GLY A 169 -36.01 70.74 -14.04
N ARG A 170 -36.77 70.24 -15.03
CA ARG A 170 -37.74 71.05 -15.80
C ARG A 170 -39.10 70.37 -15.83
N LEU A 171 -40.17 71.17 -15.80
CA LEU A 171 -41.56 70.71 -15.93
C LEU A 171 -41.78 70.17 -17.36
N ILE A 172 -42.15 68.90 -17.48
CA ILE A 172 -42.32 68.17 -18.75
C ILE A 172 -43.76 68.39 -19.26
N ALA A 173 -43.94 68.66 -20.56
CA ALA A 173 -45.25 68.79 -21.17
C ALA A 173 -46.00 67.43 -21.20
N PRO A 174 -47.34 67.38 -21.05
CA PRO A 174 -48.09 66.12 -20.95
C PRO A 174 -47.85 65.13 -22.10
N GLN A 175 -47.67 65.62 -23.34
CA GLN A 175 -47.35 64.78 -24.50
C GLN A 175 -45.95 64.15 -24.40
N ASP A 176 -44.97 64.89 -23.92
CA ASP A 176 -43.59 64.41 -23.72
C ASP A 176 -43.50 63.42 -22.55
N ALA A 177 -44.34 63.59 -21.53
CA ALA A 177 -44.47 62.62 -20.45
C ALA A 177 -45.06 61.29 -20.97
N CYS A 178 -46.12 61.33 -21.78
CA CYS A 178 -46.71 60.14 -22.40
C CYS A 178 -45.74 59.42 -23.35
N ASN A 179 -44.98 60.15 -24.16
CA ASN A 179 -43.98 59.58 -25.06
C ASN A 179 -42.84 58.90 -24.26
N ARG A 180 -42.34 59.54 -23.20
CA ARG A 180 -41.33 58.95 -22.31
C ARG A 180 -41.86 57.69 -21.61
N ILE A 181 -43.13 57.67 -21.20
CA ILE A 181 -43.76 56.48 -20.61
C ILE A 181 -43.84 55.35 -21.64
N ALA A 182 -44.24 55.64 -22.87
CA ALA A 182 -44.31 54.64 -23.94
C ALA A 182 -42.95 54.03 -24.26
N GLU A 183 -41.88 54.84 -24.30
CA GLU A 183 -40.51 54.37 -24.48
C GLU A 183 -40.05 53.45 -23.34
N VAL A 184 -40.32 53.82 -22.09
CA VAL A 184 -39.98 53.00 -20.92
C VAL A 184 -40.75 51.68 -20.91
N VAL A 185 -42.02 51.68 -21.32
CA VAL A 185 -42.84 50.46 -21.45
C VAL A 185 -42.31 49.56 -22.57
N GLN A 186 -41.98 50.11 -23.75
CA GLN A 186 -41.39 49.33 -24.83
C GLN A 186 -40.01 48.78 -24.48
N GLU A 187 -39.19 49.55 -23.77
CA GLU A 187 -37.91 49.10 -23.23
C GLU A 187 -38.08 47.95 -22.24
N ALA A 188 -39.08 48.04 -21.36
CA ALA A 188 -39.40 46.97 -20.42
C ALA A 188 -39.85 45.69 -21.14
N ILE A 189 -40.69 45.79 -22.17
CA ILE A 189 -41.11 44.64 -22.99
C ILE A 189 -39.90 43.98 -23.65
N ARG A 190 -39.02 44.77 -24.29
CA ARG A 190 -37.82 44.23 -24.96
C ARG A 190 -36.88 43.52 -23.99
N LYS A 191 -36.71 44.07 -22.77
CA LYS A 191 -35.94 43.41 -21.71
C LYS A 191 -36.58 42.11 -21.24
N MET A 192 -37.91 42.07 -21.12
CA MET A 192 -38.63 40.85 -20.76
C MET A 192 -38.49 39.76 -21.84
N GLU A 193 -38.52 40.12 -23.12
CA GLU A 193 -38.29 39.19 -24.23
C GLU A 193 -36.88 38.60 -24.20
N ILE A 194 -35.85 39.43 -24.01
CA ILE A 194 -34.45 38.96 -23.87
C ILE A 194 -34.32 37.97 -22.70
N VAL A 195 -34.95 38.27 -21.56
CA VAL A 195 -34.93 37.37 -20.38
C VAL A 195 -35.68 36.07 -20.67
N ALA A 196 -36.79 36.12 -21.40
CA ALA A 196 -37.56 34.93 -21.77
C ALA A 196 -36.76 34.01 -22.71
N ASP A 197 -36.10 34.57 -23.73
CA ASP A 197 -35.25 33.83 -24.66
C ASP A 197 -34.05 33.21 -23.95
N GLU A 198 -33.39 33.96 -23.07
CA GLU A 198 -32.26 33.47 -22.31
C GLU A 198 -32.68 32.35 -21.34
N LYS A 199 -33.84 32.48 -20.70
CA LYS A 199 -34.41 31.42 -19.85
C LYS A 199 -34.74 30.16 -20.66
N MET A 200 -35.29 30.32 -21.87
CA MET A 200 -35.58 29.19 -22.76
C MET A 200 -34.30 28.49 -23.22
N ARG A 201 -33.24 29.25 -23.54
CA ARG A 201 -31.91 28.72 -23.88
C ARG A 201 -31.32 27.93 -22.70
N MET A 202 -31.40 28.49 -21.50
CA MET A 202 -30.93 27.84 -20.27
C MET A 202 -31.71 26.56 -19.96
N PHE A 203 -33.03 26.57 -20.11
CA PHE A 203 -33.87 25.38 -19.95
C PHE A 203 -33.49 24.27 -20.96
N LYS A 204 -33.28 24.62 -22.23
CA LYS A 204 -32.84 23.66 -23.24
C LYS A 204 -31.48 23.05 -22.89
N LYS A 205 -30.53 23.86 -22.41
CA LYS A 205 -29.21 23.40 -21.96
C LYS A 205 -29.33 22.46 -20.74
N ALA A 206 -30.15 22.84 -19.76
CA ALA A 206 -30.38 22.02 -18.57
C ALA A 206 -31.01 20.67 -18.91
N ARG A 207 -31.99 20.64 -19.83
CA ARG A 207 -32.59 19.39 -20.31
C ARG A 207 -31.58 18.49 -21.00
N MET A 208 -30.73 19.03 -21.88
CA MET A 208 -29.68 18.24 -22.53
C MET A 208 -28.67 17.69 -21.54
N ALA A 209 -28.34 18.45 -20.49
CA ALA A 209 -27.46 17.99 -19.42
C ALA A 209 -28.10 16.83 -18.63
N LEU A 210 -29.40 16.94 -18.31
CA LEU A 210 -30.14 15.87 -17.64
C LEU A 210 -30.17 14.58 -18.50
N GLU A 211 -30.48 14.70 -19.78
CA GLU A 211 -30.47 13.56 -20.72
C GLU A 211 -29.07 12.93 -20.85
N ALA A 212 -28.00 13.73 -20.73
CA ALA A 212 -26.64 13.21 -20.70
C ALA A 212 -26.34 12.43 -19.40
N CYS A 213 -26.75 12.96 -18.25
CA CYS A 213 -26.63 12.27 -16.96
C CYS A 213 -27.42 10.94 -16.96
N ASP A 214 -28.63 10.91 -17.50
CA ASP A 214 -29.46 9.70 -17.57
C ASP A 214 -28.79 8.61 -18.43
N ARG A 215 -28.16 9.00 -19.55
CA ARG A 215 -27.38 8.07 -20.38
C ARG A 215 -26.16 7.54 -19.63
N GLU A 216 -25.42 8.42 -18.96
CA GLU A 216 -24.25 8.01 -18.16
C GLU A 216 -24.65 7.04 -17.04
N LEU A 217 -25.77 7.30 -16.36
CA LEU A 217 -26.31 6.41 -15.33
C LEU A 217 -26.65 5.03 -15.92
N ALA A 218 -27.30 4.98 -17.08
CA ALA A 218 -27.62 3.72 -17.77
C ALA A 218 -26.36 2.95 -18.18
N ASP A 219 -25.33 3.65 -18.67
CA ASP A 219 -24.04 3.06 -19.03
C ASP A 219 -23.35 2.47 -17.79
N LYS A 220 -23.38 3.19 -16.66
CA LYS A 220 -22.85 2.71 -15.38
C LYS A 220 -23.59 1.49 -14.85
N TYR A 221 -24.91 1.41 -15.01
CA TYR A 221 -25.66 0.21 -14.66
C TYR A 221 -25.24 -1.01 -15.50
N ARG A 222 -24.98 -0.83 -16.81
CA ARG A 222 -24.46 -1.91 -17.66
C ARG A 222 -23.06 -2.34 -17.23
N GLU A 223 -22.16 -1.40 -17.00
CA GLU A 223 -20.79 -1.67 -16.52
C GLU A 223 -20.80 -2.45 -15.20
N VAL A 224 -21.65 -2.07 -14.25
CA VAL A 224 -21.81 -2.80 -12.97
C VAL A 224 -22.33 -4.22 -13.18
N ALA A 225 -23.28 -4.42 -14.11
CA ALA A 225 -23.79 -5.75 -14.43
C ALA A 225 -22.71 -6.65 -15.05
N GLU A 226 -21.91 -6.12 -15.98
CA GLU A 226 -20.77 -6.82 -16.59
C GLU A 226 -19.71 -7.19 -15.56
N LEU A 227 -19.32 -6.24 -14.69
CA LEU A 227 -18.36 -6.49 -13.61
C LEU A 227 -18.86 -7.56 -12.64
N LYS A 228 -20.16 -7.59 -12.35
CA LYS A 228 -20.77 -8.63 -11.50
C LYS A 228 -20.68 -10.01 -12.15
N MET A 229 -20.93 -10.12 -13.46
CA MET A 229 -20.80 -11.37 -14.21
C MET A 229 -19.35 -11.85 -14.26
N GLU A 230 -18.41 -10.95 -14.55
CA GLU A 230 -16.97 -11.24 -14.57
C GLU A 230 -16.48 -11.68 -13.18
N ARG A 231 -16.96 -11.04 -12.10
CA ARG A 231 -16.65 -11.45 -10.73
C ARG A 231 -17.13 -12.87 -10.44
N GLN A 232 -18.32 -13.26 -10.89
CA GLN A 232 -18.82 -14.64 -10.72
C GLN A 232 -17.96 -15.64 -11.49
N LYS A 233 -17.58 -15.31 -12.73
CA LYS A 233 -16.68 -16.16 -13.53
C LYS A 233 -15.32 -16.36 -12.84
N ARG A 234 -14.71 -15.29 -12.33
CA ARG A 234 -13.46 -15.37 -11.57
C ARG A 234 -13.60 -16.19 -10.29
N LYS A 235 -14.74 -16.08 -9.60
CA LYS A 235 -15.01 -16.91 -8.41
C LYS A 235 -14.96 -18.41 -8.73
N VAL A 236 -15.62 -18.83 -9.81
CA VAL A 236 -15.59 -20.24 -10.26
C VAL A 236 -14.18 -20.67 -10.65
N GLN A 237 -13.41 -19.81 -11.32
CA GLN A 237 -12.01 -20.12 -11.67
C GLN A 237 -11.13 -20.29 -10.42
N ILE A 238 -11.31 -19.46 -9.40
CA ILE A 238 -10.59 -19.57 -8.13
C ILE A 238 -10.94 -20.88 -7.43
N GLU A 239 -12.22 -21.23 -7.33
CA GLU A 239 -12.67 -22.48 -6.71
C GLU A 239 -12.08 -23.72 -7.43
N GLU A 240 -11.94 -23.68 -8.75
CA GLU A 240 -11.30 -24.76 -9.51
C GLU A 240 -9.79 -24.83 -9.27
N LEU A 241 -9.09 -23.70 -9.24
CA LEU A 241 -7.66 -23.64 -8.89
C LEU A 241 -7.42 -24.18 -7.47
N GLU A 242 -8.28 -23.85 -6.52
CA GLU A 242 -8.19 -24.36 -5.15
C GLU A 242 -8.34 -25.89 -5.08
N LYS A 243 -9.20 -26.49 -5.91
CA LYS A 243 -9.27 -27.97 -6.01
C LYS A 243 -7.97 -28.55 -6.52
N ILE A 244 -7.37 -27.95 -7.56
CA ILE A 244 -6.09 -28.39 -8.11
C ILE A 244 -4.99 -28.29 -7.06
N VAL A 245 -4.91 -27.16 -6.33
CA VAL A 245 -3.93 -26.98 -5.25
C VAL A 245 -4.10 -28.04 -4.16
N ARG A 246 -5.34 -28.31 -3.73
CA ARG A 246 -5.60 -29.38 -2.75
C ARG A 246 -5.12 -30.75 -3.23
N LEU A 247 -5.41 -31.11 -4.49
CA LEU A 247 -4.95 -32.37 -5.07
C LEU A 247 -3.42 -32.44 -5.15
N LYS A 248 -2.76 -31.34 -5.55
CA LYS A 248 -1.30 -31.28 -5.64
C LYS A 248 -0.61 -31.35 -4.30
N ASN A 249 -1.19 -30.75 -3.26
CA ASN A 249 -0.67 -30.89 -1.90
C ASN A 249 -0.79 -32.34 -1.41
N ALA A 250 -1.96 -32.99 -1.61
CA ALA A 250 -2.14 -34.39 -1.24
C ALA A 250 -1.18 -35.33 -2.02
N GLU A 251 -0.94 -35.06 -3.30
CA GLU A 251 0.03 -35.77 -4.12
C GLU A 251 1.46 -35.59 -3.57
N ALA A 252 1.85 -34.37 -3.21
CA ALA A 252 3.15 -34.08 -2.60
C ALA A 252 3.35 -34.77 -1.25
N ASP A 253 2.33 -34.76 -0.38
CA ASP A 253 2.36 -35.45 0.92
C ASP A 253 2.55 -36.97 0.75
N MET A 254 1.85 -37.56 -0.22
CA MET A 254 2.01 -38.97 -0.57
C MET A 254 3.42 -39.31 -1.07
N PHE A 255 4.00 -38.45 -1.93
CA PHE A 255 5.38 -38.64 -2.38
C PHE A 255 6.38 -38.51 -1.24
N GLN A 256 6.19 -37.55 -0.35
CA GLN A 256 7.05 -37.37 0.82
C GLN A 256 6.97 -38.57 1.77
N LEU A 257 5.77 -39.11 2.00
CA LEU A 257 5.57 -40.32 2.80
C LEU A 257 6.33 -41.50 2.20
N LYS A 258 6.19 -41.75 0.89
CA LYS A 258 6.92 -42.82 0.19
C LYS A 258 8.43 -42.63 0.24
N ALA A 259 8.93 -41.40 0.08
CA ALA A 259 10.35 -41.11 0.19
C ALA A 259 10.87 -41.42 1.60
N ASN A 260 10.12 -41.05 2.64
CA ASN A 260 10.46 -41.34 4.04
C ASN A 260 10.42 -42.84 4.34
N GLU A 261 9.46 -43.58 3.80
CA GLU A 261 9.40 -45.05 3.90
C GLU A 261 10.59 -45.74 3.23
N ALA A 262 10.91 -45.34 2.00
CA ALA A 262 12.07 -45.86 1.28
C ALA A 262 13.38 -45.60 2.04
N LYS A 263 13.54 -44.39 2.61
CA LYS A 263 14.69 -44.04 3.44
C LYS A 263 14.78 -44.94 4.68
N ARG A 264 13.68 -45.13 5.41
CA ARG A 264 13.66 -46.00 6.61
C ARG A 264 14.00 -47.45 6.28
N GLU A 265 13.49 -47.99 5.18
CA GLU A 265 13.82 -49.37 4.78
C GLU A 265 15.28 -49.49 4.33
N ALA A 266 15.81 -48.50 3.61
CA ALA A 266 17.23 -48.47 3.25
C ALA A 266 18.13 -48.45 4.51
N GLU A 267 17.82 -47.62 5.51
CA GLU A 267 18.54 -47.57 6.78
C GLU A 267 18.41 -48.88 7.58
N ARG A 268 17.27 -49.57 7.49
CA ARG A 268 17.07 -50.89 8.10
C ARG A 268 17.93 -51.95 7.41
N LEU A 269 17.93 -51.99 6.09
CA LEU A 269 18.74 -52.93 5.31
C LEU A 269 20.23 -52.67 5.53
N GLN A 270 20.66 -51.40 5.60
CA GLN A 270 22.03 -51.03 5.91
C GLN A 270 22.47 -51.56 7.29
N ARG A 271 21.63 -51.41 8.32
CA ARG A 271 21.92 -51.99 9.65
C ARG A 271 22.05 -53.51 9.63
N ILE A 272 21.19 -54.20 8.89
CA ILE A 272 21.26 -55.66 8.74
C ILE A 272 22.55 -56.06 8.02
N ALA A 273 22.92 -55.34 6.95
CA ALA A 273 24.14 -55.61 6.21
C ALA A 273 25.39 -55.44 7.09
N LEU A 274 25.48 -54.35 7.85
CA LEU A 274 26.57 -54.12 8.81
C LEU A 274 26.63 -55.22 9.87
N ALA A 275 25.51 -55.55 10.52
CA ALA A 275 25.49 -56.61 11.53
C ALA A 275 25.87 -57.99 10.97
N LYS A 276 25.51 -58.30 9.72
CA LYS A 276 25.92 -59.54 9.05
C LYS A 276 27.41 -59.53 8.72
N GLN A 277 27.94 -58.40 8.28
CA GLN A 277 29.37 -58.23 8.03
C GLN A 277 30.15 -58.45 9.32
N ASP A 278 29.82 -57.73 10.40
CA ASP A 278 30.47 -57.85 11.71
C ASP A 278 30.46 -59.30 12.19
N LYS A 279 29.30 -59.97 12.16
CA LYS A 279 29.18 -61.38 12.55
C LYS A 279 30.03 -62.31 11.68
N SER A 280 30.11 -62.07 10.37
CA SER A 280 30.95 -62.89 9.48
C SER A 280 32.44 -62.67 9.72
N GLU A 281 32.85 -61.45 10.08
CA GLU A 281 34.23 -61.12 10.45
C GLU A 281 34.61 -61.74 11.82
N GLU A 282 33.69 -61.71 12.80
CA GLU A 282 33.82 -62.41 14.08
C GLU A 282 33.93 -63.93 13.89
N GLU A 283 33.08 -64.54 13.05
CA GLU A 283 33.14 -65.98 12.77
C GLU A 283 34.42 -66.37 12.02
N PHE A 284 34.86 -65.55 11.05
CA PHE A 284 36.11 -65.76 10.33
C PHE A 284 37.32 -65.73 11.28
N THR A 285 37.41 -64.70 12.12
CA THR A 285 38.52 -64.55 13.09
C THR A 285 38.51 -65.68 14.13
N SER A 286 37.34 -66.06 14.64
CA SER A 286 37.19 -67.19 15.57
C SER A 286 37.64 -68.53 14.96
N ASN A 287 37.19 -68.84 13.74
CA ASN A 287 37.58 -70.06 13.03
C ASN A 287 39.08 -70.07 12.72
N TYR A 288 39.64 -68.93 12.30
CA TYR A 288 41.07 -68.78 12.07
C TYR A 288 41.89 -69.05 13.34
N LEU A 289 41.52 -68.46 14.46
CA LEU A 289 42.20 -68.68 15.75
C LEU A 289 42.08 -70.12 16.23
N LYS A 290 40.91 -70.74 16.07
CA LYS A 290 40.69 -72.15 16.42
C LYS A 290 41.55 -73.09 15.57
N GLN A 291 41.66 -72.83 14.28
CA GLN A 291 42.53 -73.60 13.38
C GLN A 291 44.00 -73.48 13.79
N ARG A 292 44.48 -72.27 14.10
CA ARG A 292 45.84 -72.02 14.61
C ARG A 292 46.11 -72.75 15.93
N LEU A 293 45.14 -72.76 16.84
CA LEU A 293 45.27 -73.49 18.11
C LEU A 293 45.39 -75.00 17.88
N ASN A 294 44.53 -75.58 17.04
CA ASN A 294 44.58 -77.01 16.71
C ASN A 294 45.91 -77.40 16.06
N GLU A 295 46.45 -76.57 15.16
CA GLU A 295 47.76 -76.79 14.54
C GLU A 295 48.90 -76.75 15.57
N ALA A 296 48.88 -75.78 16.50
CA ALA A 296 49.86 -75.70 17.58
C ALA A 296 49.75 -76.89 18.55
N GLU A 297 48.54 -77.37 18.85
CA GLU A 297 48.33 -78.56 19.67
C GLU A 297 48.83 -79.84 18.99
N ALA A 298 48.61 -79.98 17.67
CA ALA A 298 49.12 -81.10 16.89
C ALA A 298 50.65 -81.09 16.82
N GLU A 299 51.27 -79.93 16.62
CA GLU A 299 52.73 -79.76 16.67
C GLU A 299 53.29 -80.13 18.05
N LYS A 300 52.63 -79.68 19.12
CA LYS A 300 52.98 -80.07 20.50
C LYS A 300 52.89 -81.58 20.71
N GLN A 301 51.82 -82.23 20.25
CA GLN A 301 51.66 -83.68 20.37
C GLN A 301 52.73 -84.44 19.58
N TYR A 302 53.01 -84.01 18.35
CA TYR A 302 54.06 -84.59 17.51
C TYR A 302 55.44 -84.48 18.19
N LEU A 303 55.79 -83.30 18.73
CA LEU A 303 57.02 -83.11 19.47
C LEU A 303 57.09 -83.99 20.72
N TYR A 304 55.98 -84.10 21.46
CA TYR A 304 55.90 -84.95 22.65
C TYR A 304 56.11 -86.44 22.31
N GLU A 305 55.48 -86.93 21.25
CA GLU A 305 55.64 -88.32 20.79
C GLU A 305 57.06 -88.59 20.28
N LYS A 306 57.66 -87.63 19.57
CA LYS A 306 59.06 -87.69 19.15
C LYS A 306 60.02 -87.78 20.34
N ILE A 307 59.81 -86.97 21.39
CA ILE A 307 60.59 -87.02 22.63
C ILE A 307 60.40 -88.38 23.31
N LYS A 308 59.17 -88.85 23.46
CA LYS A 308 58.87 -90.16 24.06
C LYS A 308 59.55 -91.31 23.32
N LEU A 309 59.57 -91.29 21.98
CA LEU A 309 60.28 -92.29 21.18
C LEU A 309 61.80 -92.21 21.36
N GLN A 310 62.37 -91.00 21.47
CA GLN A 310 63.78 -90.80 21.79
C GLN A 310 64.13 -91.28 23.21
N GLU A 311 63.26 -91.07 24.19
CA GLU A 311 63.42 -91.60 25.56
C GLU A 311 63.29 -93.12 25.59
N THR A 312 62.33 -93.70 24.87
CA THR A 312 62.13 -95.16 24.80
C THR A 312 63.29 -95.85 24.09
N SER A 313 63.84 -95.24 23.04
CA SER A 313 65.04 -95.72 22.36
C SER A 313 66.31 -95.58 23.22
N ARG A 314 66.41 -94.53 24.05
CA ARG A 314 67.44 -94.41 25.10
C ARG A 314 67.28 -95.47 26.20
N ALA A 315 66.06 -95.78 26.62
CA ALA A 315 65.78 -96.85 27.60
C ALA A 315 66.03 -98.26 27.04
N SER A 316 65.84 -98.48 25.73
CA SER A 316 66.15 -99.76 25.07
C SER A 316 67.65 -99.97 24.85
N GLN A 317 68.43 -98.89 24.83
CA GLN A 317 69.90 -98.94 24.80
C GLN A 317 70.54 -98.91 26.19
N SER A 318 69.76 -98.69 27.26
CA SER A 318 70.25 -98.68 28.64
C SER A 318 70.09 -100.05 29.34
N SER A 319 70.33 -101.15 28.62
CA SER A 319 70.73 -102.41 29.25
C SER A 319 72.20 -102.42 29.68
N ASN A 320 72.95 -101.33 29.47
CA ASN A 320 74.25 -101.09 30.09
C ASN A 320 74.47 -99.59 30.41
N GLY A 321 74.44 -99.24 31.70
CA GLY A 321 75.07 -98.02 32.26
C GLY A 321 74.19 -96.76 32.31
N GLY A 322 73.76 -96.37 33.53
CA GLY A 322 73.10 -95.08 33.77
C GLY A 322 74.08 -93.91 33.85
N ASP A 323 73.73 -92.80 33.20
CA ASP A 323 74.46 -91.52 33.27
C ASP A 323 73.60 -90.46 34.03
N PRO A 324 74.07 -89.91 35.17
CA PRO A 324 73.34 -88.95 35.99
C PRO A 324 73.03 -87.59 35.33
N SER A 325 73.60 -87.29 34.15
CA SER A 325 73.49 -85.96 33.55
C SER A 325 72.12 -85.64 32.92
N GLN A 326 71.26 -86.63 32.63
CA GLN A 326 69.96 -86.39 31.97
C GLN A 326 68.89 -85.83 32.92
N MET A 327 68.97 -86.10 34.22
CA MET A 327 67.96 -85.69 35.20
C MET A 327 67.97 -84.16 35.46
N LEU A 328 69.13 -83.52 35.30
CA LEU A 328 69.28 -82.06 35.48
C LEU A 328 68.70 -81.23 34.32
N MET A 329 68.64 -81.78 33.10
CA MET A 329 68.06 -81.09 31.94
C MET A 329 66.52 -81.07 31.99
N TYR A 330 65.88 -82.13 32.48
CA TYR A 330 64.44 -82.15 32.67
C TYR A 330 63.98 -81.15 33.74
N SER A 331 64.78 -80.95 34.80
CA SER A 331 64.47 -79.96 35.84
C SER A 331 64.47 -78.52 35.31
N LYS A 332 65.36 -78.18 34.37
CA LYS A 332 65.44 -76.83 33.79
C LYS A 332 64.32 -76.52 32.80
N ILE A 333 63.79 -77.53 32.10
CA ILE A 333 62.68 -77.35 31.15
C ILE A 333 61.36 -77.14 31.92
N HIS A 334 61.21 -77.77 33.08
CA HIS A 334 60.03 -77.60 33.93
C HIS A 334 59.91 -76.17 34.51
N ASP A 335 61.03 -75.54 34.88
CA ASP A 335 61.05 -74.16 35.43
C ASP A 335 60.68 -73.08 34.38
N LEU A 336 60.94 -73.34 33.10
CA LEU A 336 60.61 -72.41 32.01
C LEU A 336 59.15 -72.50 31.56
N LEU A 337 58.49 -73.65 31.73
CA LEU A 337 57.09 -73.86 31.34
C LEU A 337 56.07 -73.33 32.36
N TYR A 338 56.47 -73.16 33.63
CA TYR A 338 55.58 -72.69 34.71
C TYR A 338 55.78 -71.22 35.12
N SER A 339 56.70 -70.50 34.47
CA SER A 339 56.92 -69.08 34.75
C SER A 339 56.00 -68.20 33.90
N ALA A 340 54.80 -67.91 34.41
CA ALA A 340 53.87 -66.96 33.80
C ALA A 340 54.43 -65.52 33.86
N PRO A 341 54.50 -64.77 32.74
CA PRO A 341 54.77 -63.34 32.78
C PRO A 341 53.53 -62.58 33.31
N PRO A 342 53.70 -61.50 34.10
CA PRO A 342 52.57 -60.71 34.59
C PRO A 342 51.90 -59.96 33.43
N LYS A 343 50.56 -59.99 33.41
CA LYS A 343 49.71 -59.22 32.50
C LYS A 343 49.94 -57.71 32.73
N PRO A 344 50.11 -56.88 31.69
CA PRO A 344 49.90 -55.45 31.84
C PRO A 344 48.40 -55.14 31.87
N ASP A 345 48.01 -54.32 32.83
CA ASP A 345 46.65 -53.90 33.12
C ASP A 345 45.94 -53.25 31.93
N THR A 346 44.79 -53.82 31.58
CA THR A 346 43.76 -53.16 30.79
C THR A 346 43.04 -52.15 31.69
N GLN A 347 43.43 -50.87 31.64
CA GLN A 347 42.53 -49.79 32.08
C GLN A 347 41.76 -49.27 30.87
N GLY A 348 40.50 -49.70 30.77
CA GLY A 348 39.48 -49.03 29.99
C GLY A 348 38.87 -47.87 30.79
N HIS A 349 38.54 -46.78 30.09
CA HIS A 349 37.50 -45.79 30.42
C HIS A 349 37.38 -44.78 29.26
N PRO A 350 36.25 -44.07 29.08
CA PRO A 350 35.09 -44.57 28.36
C PRO A 350 34.71 -43.68 27.15
N PHE A 351 33.77 -44.20 26.36
CA PHE A 351 32.87 -43.49 25.45
C PHE A 351 32.71 -41.99 25.77
N ARG A 352 33.04 -41.14 24.79
CA ARG A 352 32.53 -39.78 24.71
C ARG A 352 31.56 -39.70 23.53
N THR A 353 30.36 -39.28 23.86
CA THR A 353 29.24 -38.97 22.98
C THR A 353 29.56 -37.86 21.98
N ASN A 354 28.91 -37.99 20.82
CA ASN A 354 28.81 -37.10 19.65
C ASN A 354 28.64 -35.59 19.95
N PRO A 355 28.87 -34.73 18.93
CA PRO A 355 27.79 -34.39 17.97
C PRO A 355 27.81 -35.15 16.66
#